data_AF-A0A0D0CCU7-F1
#
_entry.id   AF-A0A0D0CCU7-F1
#
_cell.length_a   1.000
_cell.length_b   1.000
_cell.length_c   1.000
_cell.angle_alpha   90.00
_cell.angle_beta   90.00
_cell.angle_gamma   90.00
#
_symmetry.space_group_name_H-M   'P 1'
#
loop_
_entity.id
_entity.type
_entity.pdbx_description
1 polymer ?
#
loop_
_entity_poly.entity_id
_entity_poly.type
_entity_poly.pdbx_seq_one_letter_code
_entity_poly.pdbx_strand_id
1 'polypeptide(L)'
;SMKYPLAMINKLINVCGKDQAISSEIGCQLLKTVATSSLCDKAKGSNLCLAVNAFHGHAHNHKCQLQNHPMYLTGFGLEDLETCKRVFSSSNSVVPLIHHASHFHYIQFLDLQFRQWDKDKYLKLSQFLKNNYKQAMDVINNNTKELNVYHTMFPDKHFNFEQWQVKELHYLQSVAMEPVHGAQAIQYVKALEKLWKVQYSFTPNSGLSVTASEATKWKNLVLVEDLGSDMNIEADECWTPKSPKFKQYIEYSRHCDCICTVETFESLVVQHLLELARANLASTGKYQSMVVSLAHVI
;
A
#
# COMPACT_ATOMS: atom_id res chain seq x y z
N SER A 1 22.26 -0.66 11.62
CA SER A 1 23.04 0.58 11.69
C SER A 1 22.62 1.50 10.55
N MET A 2 21.90 2.60 10.83
CA MET A 2 21.41 3.55 9.80
C MET A 2 22.41 4.68 9.50
N LYS A 3 23.70 4.47 9.79
CA LYS A 3 24.73 5.52 9.66
C LYS A 3 24.93 5.99 8.22
N TYR A 4 24.95 5.08 7.25
CA TYR A 4 25.16 5.42 5.84
C TYR A 4 24.00 6.21 5.24
N PRO A 5 22.73 5.80 5.37
CA PRO A 5 21.60 6.61 4.89
C PRO A 5 21.57 8.02 5.48
N LEU A 6 21.84 8.17 6.78
CA LEU A 6 21.88 9.48 7.43
C LEU A 6 23.03 10.34 6.89
N ALA A 7 24.22 9.77 6.73
CA ALA A 7 25.35 10.48 6.14
C ALA A 7 25.07 10.92 4.69
N MET A 8 24.42 10.06 3.90
CA MET A 8 23.99 10.38 2.53
C MET A 8 22.98 11.51 2.51
N ILE A 9 21.92 11.46 3.33
CA ILE A 9 20.93 12.54 3.45
C ILE A 9 21.61 13.85 3.84
N ASN A 10 22.49 13.84 4.84
CA ASN A 10 23.21 15.03 5.25
C ASN A 10 24.06 15.62 4.11
N LYS A 11 24.72 14.75 3.33
CA LYS A 11 25.51 15.17 2.16
C LYS A 11 24.61 15.73 1.06
N LEU A 12 23.46 15.11 0.78
CA LEU A 12 22.49 15.59 -0.21
C LEU A 12 21.96 16.98 0.16
N ILE A 13 21.58 17.20 1.41
CA ILE A 13 21.15 18.53 1.89
C ILE A 13 22.28 19.56 1.69
N ASN A 14 23.54 19.19 1.99
CA ASN A 14 24.68 20.10 1.83
C ASN A 14 24.98 20.46 0.37
N VAL A 15 24.75 19.53 -0.56
CA VAL A 15 25.13 19.70 -1.97
C VAL A 15 23.98 20.27 -2.80
N CYS A 16 22.77 19.75 -2.60
CA CYS A 16 21.59 20.09 -3.40
C CYS A 16 20.75 21.21 -2.76
N GLY A 17 20.94 21.48 -1.46
CA GLY A 17 20.25 22.56 -0.76
C GLY A 17 18.91 22.15 -0.15
N LYS A 18 17.97 23.09 -0.12
CA LYS A 18 16.63 22.92 0.45
C LYS A 18 15.69 22.21 -0.53
N ASP A 19 14.51 21.82 -0.04
CA ASP A 19 13.39 21.29 -0.81
C ASP A 19 13.75 20.02 -1.59
N GLN A 20 14.58 19.17 -0.97
CA GLN A 20 15.00 17.91 -1.56
C GLN A 20 14.01 16.80 -1.26
N ALA A 21 13.67 16.04 -2.30
CA ALA A 21 12.83 14.87 -2.20
C ALA A 21 13.67 13.61 -2.43
N ILE A 22 13.72 12.72 -1.44
CA ILE A 22 14.53 11.50 -1.48
C ILE A 22 13.62 10.30 -1.26
N SER A 23 13.87 9.24 -2.02
CA SER A 23 13.17 7.97 -1.89
C SER A 23 14.05 6.86 -1.35
N SER A 24 13.41 5.88 -0.72
CA SER A 24 14.02 4.60 -0.40
C SER A 24 12.93 3.53 -0.23
N GLU A 25 13.23 2.26 -0.47
CA GLU A 25 12.32 1.14 -0.13
C GLU A 25 11.88 1.17 1.35
N ILE A 26 12.75 1.72 2.22
CA ILE A 26 12.53 1.88 3.66
C ILE A 26 12.26 3.34 4.05
N GLY A 27 11.78 4.18 3.12
CA GLY A 27 11.57 5.61 3.33
C GLY A 27 10.80 5.96 4.61
N CYS A 28 9.74 5.20 4.92
CA CYS A 28 8.94 5.37 6.13
C CYS A 28 9.72 5.12 7.44
N GLN A 29 10.65 4.15 7.46
CA GLN A 29 11.52 3.89 8.60
C GLN A 29 12.65 4.92 8.67
N LEU A 30 13.15 5.35 7.52
CA LEU A 30 14.19 6.36 7.40
C LEU A 30 13.69 7.71 7.93
N LEU A 31 12.44 8.07 7.65
CA LEU A 31 11.80 9.27 8.20
C LEU A 31 11.78 9.28 9.74
N LYS A 32 11.39 8.15 10.36
CA LYS A 32 11.48 8.00 11.83
C LYS A 32 12.91 8.13 12.34
N THR A 33 13.86 7.55 11.61
CA THR A 33 15.29 7.57 11.97
C THR A 33 15.86 8.99 11.88
N VAL A 34 15.53 9.75 10.84
CA VAL A 34 15.95 11.14 10.68
C VAL A 34 15.39 11.98 11.83
N ALA A 35 14.10 11.82 12.14
CA ALA A 35 13.42 12.57 13.20
C ALA A 35 14.02 12.35 14.59
N THR A 36 14.60 11.17 14.86
CA THR A 36 15.24 10.85 16.15
C THR A 36 16.76 11.04 16.14
N SER A 37 17.33 11.45 15.00
CA SER A 37 18.77 11.68 14.86
C SER A 37 19.16 13.15 15.04
N SER A 38 20.47 13.41 15.09
CA SER A 38 21.02 14.77 15.05
C SER A 38 20.73 15.53 13.75
N LEU A 39 20.15 14.89 12.73
CA LEU A 39 19.73 15.54 11.49
C LEU A 39 18.32 16.12 11.54
N CYS A 40 17.54 15.91 12.61
CA CYS A 40 16.14 16.32 12.69
C CYS A 40 15.93 17.81 12.36
N ASP A 41 16.65 18.72 13.05
CA ASP A 41 16.50 20.16 12.84
C ASP A 41 16.96 20.58 11.44
N LYS A 42 18.02 19.96 10.94
CA LYS A 42 18.54 20.22 9.61
C LYS A 42 17.56 19.78 8.52
N ALA A 43 17.01 18.58 8.64
CA ALA A 43 16.04 18.03 7.70
C ALA A 43 14.75 18.87 7.69
N LYS A 44 14.27 19.31 8.85
CA LYS A 44 13.14 20.24 8.97
C LYS A 44 13.46 21.61 8.35
N GLY A 45 14.59 22.20 8.70
CA GLY A 45 15.04 23.51 8.19
C GLY A 45 15.35 23.52 6.69
N SER A 46 15.63 22.35 6.10
CA SER A 46 15.81 22.16 4.67
C SER A 46 14.54 21.73 3.93
N ASN A 47 13.41 21.57 4.61
CA ASN A 47 12.17 21.03 4.03
C ASN A 47 12.40 19.70 3.28
N LEU A 48 13.12 18.77 3.93
CA LEU A 48 13.40 17.45 3.36
C LEU A 48 12.12 16.62 3.27
N CYS A 49 11.80 16.14 2.07
CA CYS A 49 10.74 15.16 1.84
C CYS A 49 11.35 13.76 1.69
N LEU A 50 10.85 12.79 2.46
CA LEU A 50 11.20 11.38 2.32
C LEU A 50 9.98 10.59 1.89
N ALA A 51 10.14 9.77 0.86
CA ALA A 51 9.09 8.90 0.34
C ALA A 51 9.56 7.44 0.24
N VAL A 52 8.61 6.53 0.16
CA VAL A 52 8.88 5.17 -0.30
C VAL A 52 8.94 5.17 -1.84
N ASN A 53 9.70 4.27 -2.45
CA ASN A 53 9.69 4.14 -3.91
C ASN A 53 8.29 3.76 -4.41
N ALA A 54 7.87 4.25 -5.58
CA ALA A 54 6.49 4.08 -6.07
C ALA A 54 6.09 2.61 -6.22
N PHE A 55 7.01 1.75 -6.65
CA PHE A 55 6.68 0.34 -6.84
C PHE A 55 6.63 -0.43 -5.52
N HIS A 56 7.62 -0.21 -4.65
CA HIS A 56 7.71 -0.91 -3.36
C HIS A 56 6.71 -0.37 -2.34
N GLY A 57 6.27 0.88 -2.50
CA GLY A 57 5.34 1.52 -1.59
C GLY A 57 4.01 0.78 -1.50
N HIS A 58 3.52 0.18 -2.59
CA HIS A 58 2.32 -0.66 -2.57
C HIS A 58 2.43 -1.93 -1.73
N ALA A 59 3.64 -2.39 -1.40
CA ALA A 59 3.84 -3.52 -0.48
C ALA A 59 3.74 -3.12 1.00
N HIS A 60 3.62 -1.83 1.31
CA HIS A 60 3.39 -1.35 2.68
C HIS A 60 1.89 -1.34 3.00
N ASN A 61 1.53 -1.38 4.28
CA ASN A 61 0.12 -1.21 4.67
C ASN A 61 -0.44 0.14 4.19
N HIS A 62 -1.75 0.19 3.96
CA HIS A 62 -2.40 1.35 3.36
C HIS A 62 -2.16 2.66 4.11
N LYS A 63 -2.17 2.62 5.45
CA LYS A 63 -1.81 3.78 6.29
C LYS A 63 -0.41 4.33 5.98
N CYS A 64 0.57 3.45 5.81
CA CYS A 64 1.93 3.84 5.42
C CYS A 64 1.95 4.42 4.00
N GLN A 65 1.16 3.85 3.08
CA GLN A 65 1.04 4.34 1.71
C GLN A 65 0.53 5.79 1.71
N LEU A 66 -0.61 6.06 2.35
CA LEU A 66 -1.23 7.41 2.43
C LEU A 66 -0.29 8.49 2.97
N GLN A 67 0.71 8.11 3.76
CA GLN A 67 1.65 9.04 4.39
C GLN A 67 2.98 9.18 3.65
N ASN A 68 3.43 8.14 2.94
CA ASN A 68 4.81 8.06 2.46
C ASN A 68 4.93 7.66 0.98
N HIS A 69 3.84 7.27 0.33
CA HIS A 69 3.86 6.87 -1.08
C HIS A 69 3.88 8.11 -1.99
N PRO A 70 4.67 8.14 -3.08
CA PRO A 70 4.79 9.31 -3.96
C PRO A 70 3.46 9.75 -4.58
N MET A 71 2.55 8.80 -4.82
CA MET A 71 1.19 9.08 -5.32
C MET A 71 0.37 9.98 -4.38
N TYR A 72 0.62 9.89 -3.08
CA TYR A 72 -0.07 10.63 -2.03
C TYR A 72 0.73 11.86 -1.56
N LEU A 73 1.88 12.12 -2.17
CA LEU A 73 2.80 13.19 -1.82
C LEU A 73 2.99 14.15 -2.99
N THR A 74 2.87 15.45 -2.73
CA THR A 74 3.12 16.48 -3.73
C THR A 74 4.62 16.63 -4.00
N GLY A 75 4.99 16.82 -5.28
CA GLY A 75 6.36 17.19 -5.68
C GLY A 75 7.17 16.11 -6.38
N PHE A 76 6.68 14.86 -6.44
CA PHE A 76 7.39 13.77 -7.13
C PHE A 76 7.05 13.62 -8.61
N GLY A 77 5.95 14.22 -9.08
CA GLY A 77 5.53 14.13 -10.48
C GLY A 77 5.29 12.68 -10.92
N LEU A 78 5.85 12.32 -12.08
CA LEU A 78 5.73 10.98 -12.67
C LEU A 78 6.92 10.06 -12.32
N GLU A 79 7.77 10.45 -11.39
CA GLU A 79 8.95 9.65 -11.03
C GLU A 79 8.56 8.37 -10.28
N ASP A 80 9.13 7.24 -10.71
CA ASP A 80 9.00 5.96 -10.01
C ASP A 80 9.92 5.85 -8.79
N LEU A 81 10.91 6.76 -8.72
CA LEU A 81 11.89 6.87 -7.66
C LEU A 81 12.79 5.63 -7.50
N GLU A 82 13.02 4.90 -8.59
CA GLU A 82 13.85 3.69 -8.66
C GLU A 82 15.26 3.93 -9.23
N THR A 83 15.64 5.20 -9.42
CA THR A 83 16.91 5.57 -10.06
C THR A 83 18.13 4.93 -9.40
N CYS A 84 18.18 4.90 -8.06
CA CYS A 84 19.30 4.26 -7.35
C CYS A 84 19.46 2.77 -7.73
N LYS A 85 18.37 2.01 -7.87
CA LYS A 85 18.47 0.60 -8.29
C LYS A 85 18.98 0.48 -9.71
N ARG A 86 18.53 1.35 -10.62
CA ARG A 86 19.02 1.37 -12.01
C ARG A 86 20.50 1.72 -12.08
N VAL A 87 20.97 2.65 -11.25
CA VAL A 87 22.38 3.01 -11.11
C VAL A 87 23.19 1.80 -10.64
N PHE A 88 22.82 1.18 -9.51
CA PHE A 88 23.55 0.02 -8.98
C PHE A 88 23.48 -1.20 -9.92
N SER A 89 22.33 -1.47 -10.53
CA SER A 89 22.18 -2.52 -11.53
C SER A 89 23.11 -2.29 -12.72
N SER A 90 23.22 -1.05 -13.21
CA SER A 90 24.15 -0.74 -14.31
C SER A 90 25.62 -0.92 -13.93
N SER A 91 25.98 -0.77 -12.65
CA SER A 91 27.35 -1.00 -12.18
C SER A 91 27.76 -2.48 -12.19
N ASN A 92 26.81 -3.41 -12.33
CA ASN A 92 27.13 -4.83 -12.45
C ASN A 92 27.95 -5.15 -13.72
N SER A 93 27.91 -4.30 -14.75
CA SER A 93 28.70 -4.49 -15.97
C SER A 93 30.20 -4.47 -15.73
N VAL A 94 30.66 -3.76 -14.70
CA VAL A 94 32.10 -3.64 -14.37
C VAL A 94 32.56 -4.65 -13.33
N VAL A 95 31.66 -5.44 -12.75
CA VAL A 95 31.99 -6.48 -11.75
C VAL A 95 33.09 -7.43 -12.25
N PRO A 96 33.06 -7.97 -13.49
CA PRO A 96 34.12 -8.85 -13.98
C PRO A 96 35.49 -8.17 -14.04
N LEU A 97 35.53 -6.86 -14.28
CA LEU A 97 36.77 -6.08 -14.41
C LEU A 97 37.38 -5.77 -13.04
N ILE A 98 36.54 -5.54 -12.03
CA ILE A 98 36.99 -5.10 -10.71
C ILE A 98 37.21 -6.26 -9.73
N HIS A 99 36.68 -7.46 -10.00
CA HIS A 99 36.71 -8.58 -9.06
C HIS A 99 38.13 -8.99 -8.61
N HIS A 100 39.11 -8.87 -9.50
CA HIS A 100 40.52 -9.17 -9.23
C HIS A 100 41.43 -7.93 -9.38
N ALA A 101 40.84 -6.74 -9.47
CA ALA A 101 41.58 -5.50 -9.63
C ALA A 101 42.26 -5.09 -8.31
N SER A 102 43.41 -4.42 -8.40
CA SER A 102 43.96 -3.69 -7.26
C SER A 102 42.99 -2.59 -6.81
N HIS A 103 43.10 -2.11 -5.58
CA HIS A 103 42.24 -1.02 -5.08
C HIS A 103 42.26 0.21 -5.99
N PHE A 104 43.43 0.57 -6.53
CA PHE A 104 43.57 1.66 -7.49
C PHE A 104 42.72 1.44 -8.75
N HIS A 105 42.83 0.25 -9.37
CA HIS A 105 42.06 -0.07 -10.58
C HIS A 105 40.56 -0.24 -10.30
N TYR A 106 40.21 -0.78 -9.13
CA TYR A 106 38.82 -0.87 -8.67
C TYR A 106 38.15 0.51 -8.68
N ILE A 107 38.79 1.51 -8.07
CA ILE A 107 38.27 2.88 -8.03
C ILE A 107 38.26 3.51 -9.43
N GLN A 108 39.31 3.29 -10.22
CA GLN A 108 39.41 3.79 -11.59
C GLN A 108 38.26 3.29 -12.48
N PHE A 109 37.93 2.00 -12.42
CA PHE A 109 36.84 1.43 -13.21
C PHE A 109 35.46 1.92 -12.77
N LEU A 110 35.22 2.05 -11.46
CA LEU A 110 33.97 2.62 -10.96
C LEU A 110 33.78 4.07 -11.40
N ASP A 111 34.82 4.89 -11.29
CA ASP A 111 34.79 6.29 -11.71
C ASP A 111 34.57 6.42 -13.22
N LEU A 112 35.25 5.62 -14.05
CA LEU A 112 34.98 5.59 -15.49
C LEU A 112 33.54 5.18 -15.82
N GLN A 113 33.01 4.15 -15.14
CA GLN A 113 31.62 3.71 -15.31
C GLN A 113 30.62 4.82 -14.98
N PHE A 114 30.78 5.51 -13.85
CA PHE A 114 29.86 6.57 -13.46
C PHE A 114 29.99 7.83 -14.30
N ARG A 115 31.18 8.19 -14.78
CA ARG A 115 31.35 9.28 -15.76
C ARG A 115 30.64 8.96 -17.08
N GLN A 116 30.73 7.72 -17.56
CA GLN A 116 30.03 7.33 -18.79
C GLN A 116 28.52 7.31 -18.57
N TRP A 117 28.06 6.75 -17.46
CA TRP A 117 26.65 6.73 -17.10
C TRP A 117 26.07 8.15 -17.03
N ASP A 118 26.78 9.10 -16.42
CA ASP A 118 26.36 10.51 -16.33
C ASP A 118 26.22 11.15 -17.71
N LYS A 119 27.22 10.95 -18.59
CA LYS A 119 27.14 11.41 -19.99
C LYS A 119 25.92 10.83 -20.73
N ASP A 120 25.69 9.52 -20.59
CA ASP A 120 24.56 8.85 -21.22
C ASP A 120 23.21 9.37 -20.71
N LYS A 121 23.12 9.69 -19.41
CA LYS A 121 21.92 10.29 -18.84
C LYS A 121 21.73 11.73 -19.30
N TYR A 122 22.78 12.53 -19.32
CA TYR A 122 22.72 13.89 -19.80
C TYR A 122 22.24 13.94 -21.26
N LEU A 123 22.76 13.07 -22.12
CA LEU A 123 22.31 12.96 -23.53
C LEU A 123 20.83 12.57 -23.67
N LYS A 124 20.30 11.78 -22.73
CA LYS A 124 18.89 11.33 -22.73
C LYS A 124 17.94 12.27 -21.98
N LEU A 125 18.46 13.26 -21.25
CA LEU A 125 17.68 14.09 -20.33
C LEU A 125 16.55 14.85 -21.04
N SER A 126 16.85 15.50 -22.16
CA SER A 126 15.84 16.27 -22.91
C SER A 126 14.71 15.37 -23.43
N GLN A 127 15.03 14.16 -23.89
CA GLN A 127 14.03 13.20 -24.34
C GLN A 127 13.19 12.67 -23.18
N PHE A 128 13.84 12.41 -22.03
CA PHE A 128 13.16 12.00 -20.80
C PHE A 128 12.14 13.05 -20.34
N LEU A 129 12.57 14.32 -20.22
CA LEU A 129 11.69 15.43 -19.83
C LEU A 129 10.53 15.62 -20.82
N LYS A 130 10.81 15.57 -22.12
CA LYS A 130 9.77 15.68 -23.16
C LYS A 130 8.74 14.55 -23.08
N ASN A 131 9.19 13.32 -22.85
CA ASN A 131 8.31 12.17 -22.73
C ASN A 131 7.43 12.26 -21.47
N ASN A 132 8.02 12.62 -20.32
CA ASN A 132 7.27 12.80 -19.08
C ASN A 132 6.25 13.94 -19.20
N TYR A 133 6.62 15.05 -19.85
CA TYR A 133 5.68 16.15 -20.10
C TYR A 133 4.49 15.69 -20.95
N LYS A 134 4.73 14.98 -22.05
CA LYS A 134 3.65 14.43 -22.88
C LYS A 134 2.77 13.47 -22.10
N GLN A 135 3.37 12.56 -21.35
CA GLN A 135 2.64 11.62 -20.50
C GLN A 135 1.77 12.35 -19.48
N ALA A 136 2.29 13.39 -18.82
CA ALA A 136 1.51 14.19 -17.87
C ALA A 136 0.31 14.86 -18.56
N MET A 137 0.51 15.44 -19.74
CA MET A 137 -0.58 16.04 -20.53
C MET A 137 -1.62 15.00 -20.94
N ASP A 138 -1.19 13.81 -21.36
CA ASP A 138 -2.10 12.72 -21.75
C ASP A 138 -2.91 12.24 -20.56
N VAL A 139 -2.29 12.05 -19.39
CA VAL A 139 -2.97 11.69 -18.14
C VAL A 139 -3.99 12.76 -17.75
N ILE A 140 -3.62 14.04 -17.77
CA ILE A 140 -4.54 15.14 -17.45
C ILE A 140 -5.72 15.14 -18.43
N ASN A 141 -5.45 15.05 -19.73
CA ASN A 141 -6.49 15.09 -20.76
C ASN A 141 -7.45 13.91 -20.68
N ASN A 142 -6.94 12.70 -20.42
CA ASN A 142 -7.76 11.49 -20.34
C ASN A 142 -8.57 11.47 -19.05
N ASN A 143 -7.93 11.70 -17.90
CA ASN A 143 -8.61 11.68 -16.60
C ASN A 143 -9.64 12.81 -16.51
N THR A 144 -9.39 13.98 -17.09
CA THR A 144 -10.38 15.07 -17.12
C THR A 144 -11.64 14.66 -17.89
N LYS A 145 -11.51 13.92 -19.00
CA LYS A 145 -12.67 13.41 -19.75
C LYS A 145 -13.46 12.42 -18.91
N GLU A 146 -12.78 11.47 -18.27
CA GLU A 146 -13.42 10.49 -17.39
C GLU A 146 -14.13 11.16 -16.21
N LEU A 147 -13.47 12.13 -15.55
CA LEU A 147 -14.05 12.91 -14.47
C LEU A 147 -15.29 13.70 -14.91
N ASN A 148 -15.28 14.27 -16.12
CA ASN A 148 -16.46 14.96 -16.67
C ASN A 148 -17.64 14.00 -16.88
N VAL A 149 -17.38 12.77 -17.34
CA VAL A 149 -18.42 11.74 -17.45
C VAL A 149 -18.98 11.38 -16.08
N TYR A 150 -18.11 11.17 -15.09
CA TYR A 150 -18.54 10.91 -13.70
C TYR A 150 -19.35 12.06 -13.10
N HIS A 151 -18.94 13.31 -13.31
CA HIS A 151 -19.71 14.48 -12.88
C HIS A 151 -21.10 14.55 -13.52
N THR A 152 -21.20 14.17 -14.80
CA THR A 152 -22.49 14.14 -15.51
C THR A 152 -23.40 13.04 -14.95
N MET A 153 -22.84 11.88 -14.58
CA MET A 153 -23.59 10.78 -13.97
C MET A 153 -24.03 11.05 -12.53
N PHE A 154 -23.27 11.86 -11.79
CA PHE A 154 -23.50 12.15 -10.37
C PHE A 154 -23.45 13.66 -10.08
N PRO A 155 -24.41 14.45 -10.58
CA PRO A 155 -24.38 15.91 -10.47
C PRO A 155 -24.45 16.43 -9.02
N ASP A 156 -25.08 15.66 -8.12
CA ASP A 156 -25.23 16.04 -6.71
C ASP A 156 -24.03 15.62 -5.83
N LYS A 157 -23.05 14.88 -6.39
CA LYS A 157 -21.86 14.44 -5.65
C LYS A 157 -20.72 15.43 -5.82
N HIS A 158 -20.19 15.90 -4.69
CA HIS A 158 -18.97 16.70 -4.65
C HIS A 158 -17.74 15.80 -4.49
N PHE A 159 -16.90 15.70 -5.53
CA PHE A 159 -15.66 14.94 -5.48
C PHE A 159 -14.52 15.80 -4.92
N ASN A 160 -14.01 15.46 -3.74
CA ASN A 160 -12.85 16.12 -3.14
C ASN A 160 -11.80 15.07 -2.75
N PHE A 161 -10.97 14.71 -3.73
CA PHE A 161 -9.96 13.66 -3.59
C PHE A 161 -8.95 13.97 -2.47
N GLU A 162 -8.54 15.23 -2.32
CA GLU A 162 -7.61 15.65 -1.26
C GLU A 162 -8.21 15.44 0.13
N GLN A 163 -9.48 15.82 0.32
CA GLN A 163 -10.17 15.58 1.59
C GLN A 163 -10.41 14.09 1.84
N TRP A 164 -10.63 13.29 0.81
CA TRP A 164 -10.82 11.84 0.97
C TRP A 164 -9.56 11.18 1.51
N GLN A 165 -8.38 11.53 0.97
CA GLN A 165 -7.10 11.03 1.48
C GLN A 165 -6.92 11.36 2.98
N VAL A 166 -7.25 12.59 3.39
CA VAL A 166 -7.16 13.01 4.80
C VAL A 166 -8.15 12.25 5.68
N LYS A 167 -9.40 12.11 5.24
CA LYS A 167 -10.45 11.37 5.96
C LYS A 167 -10.12 9.89 6.10
N GLU A 168 -9.60 9.29 5.05
CA GLU A 168 -9.18 7.90 5.02
C GLU A 168 -8.02 7.65 5.98
N LEU A 169 -6.99 8.51 5.96
CA LEU A 169 -5.88 8.43 6.91
C LEU A 169 -6.38 8.56 8.36
N HIS A 170 -7.28 9.52 8.62
CA HIS A 170 -7.88 9.70 9.94
C HIS A 170 -8.69 8.47 10.38
N TYR A 171 -9.50 7.91 9.48
CA TYR A 171 -10.25 6.68 9.72
C TYR A 171 -9.31 5.52 10.11
N LEU A 172 -8.27 5.24 9.32
CA LEU A 172 -7.32 4.16 9.61
C LEU A 172 -6.52 4.40 10.91
N GLN A 173 -6.29 5.65 11.28
CA GLN A 173 -5.70 5.99 12.58
C GLN A 173 -6.66 5.70 13.73
N SER A 174 -7.96 5.98 13.56
CA SER A 174 -9.00 5.73 14.56
C SER A 174 -9.35 4.24 14.71
N VAL A 175 -9.38 3.47 13.61
CA VAL A 175 -9.63 2.01 13.63
C VAL A 175 -8.52 1.26 14.37
N ALA A 176 -7.27 1.71 14.27
CA ALA A 176 -6.19 1.15 15.08
C ALA A 176 -6.40 1.32 16.60
N MET A 177 -7.35 2.16 17.01
CA MET A 177 -7.74 2.40 18.40
C MET A 177 -9.09 1.73 18.77
N GLU A 178 -9.71 0.96 17.87
CA GLU A 178 -10.96 0.28 18.19
C GLU A 178 -10.76 -0.71 19.35
N PRO A 179 -11.65 -0.70 20.36
CA PRO A 179 -11.51 -1.52 21.54
C PRO A 179 -11.66 -3.01 21.20
N VAL A 180 -10.86 -3.85 21.86
CA VAL A 180 -10.82 -5.32 21.76
C VAL A 180 -12.22 -5.97 21.80
N HIS A 181 -13.16 -5.36 22.53
CA HIS A 181 -14.56 -5.81 22.63
C HIS A 181 -15.31 -5.81 21.28
N GLY A 182 -14.96 -4.93 20.33
CA GLY A 182 -15.55 -4.93 18.99
C GLY A 182 -15.12 -6.14 18.16
N ALA A 183 -13.86 -6.56 18.28
CA ALA A 183 -13.35 -7.73 17.57
C ALA A 183 -13.98 -9.04 18.08
N GLN A 184 -14.14 -9.19 19.41
CA GLN A 184 -14.84 -10.33 20.01
C GLN A 184 -16.33 -10.35 19.59
N ALA A 185 -17.00 -9.20 19.59
CA ALA A 185 -18.40 -9.09 19.15
C ALA A 185 -18.59 -9.52 17.69
N ILE A 186 -17.67 -9.16 16.78
CA ILE A 186 -17.70 -9.59 15.39
C ILE A 186 -17.53 -11.11 15.29
N GLN A 187 -16.57 -11.68 16.02
CA GLN A 187 -16.35 -13.14 16.03
C GLN A 187 -17.57 -13.88 16.56
N TYR A 188 -18.19 -13.37 17.63
CA TYR A 188 -19.39 -13.93 18.24
C TYR A 188 -20.56 -13.95 17.25
N VAL A 189 -20.83 -12.82 16.58
CA VAL A 189 -21.91 -12.71 15.59
C VAL A 189 -21.64 -13.58 14.35
N LYS A 190 -20.39 -13.65 13.86
CA LYS A 190 -20.01 -14.56 12.76
C LYS A 190 -20.20 -16.04 13.16
N ALA A 191 -19.90 -16.41 14.40
CA ALA A 191 -20.07 -17.77 14.90
C ALA A 191 -21.56 -18.14 15.02
N LEU A 192 -22.40 -17.23 15.52
CA LEU A 192 -23.86 -17.38 15.55
C LEU A 192 -24.46 -17.54 14.14
N GLU A 193 -24.03 -16.72 13.18
CA GLU A 193 -24.52 -16.82 11.79
C GLU A 193 -24.16 -18.18 11.16
N LYS A 194 -22.95 -18.70 11.42
CA LYS A 194 -22.53 -20.03 10.96
C LYS A 194 -23.30 -21.15 11.65
N LEU A 195 -23.53 -21.05 12.96
CA LEU A 195 -24.32 -22.02 13.73
C LEU A 195 -25.74 -22.14 13.16
N TRP A 196 -26.39 -21.01 12.92
CA TRP A 196 -27.73 -20.98 12.32
C TRP A 196 -27.73 -21.48 10.88
N LYS A 197 -26.74 -21.09 10.05
CA LYS A 197 -26.61 -21.61 8.69
C LYS A 197 -26.59 -23.14 8.68
N VAL A 198 -25.78 -23.78 9.53
CA VAL A 198 -25.70 -25.24 9.66
C VAL A 198 -27.02 -25.85 10.16
N GLN A 199 -27.73 -25.15 11.06
CA GLN A 199 -29.00 -25.59 11.62
C GLN A 199 -30.18 -25.50 10.63
N TYR A 200 -30.20 -24.48 9.77
CA TYR A 200 -31.24 -24.28 8.74
C TYR A 200 -30.92 -24.98 7.42
N SER A 201 -29.65 -25.23 7.09
CA SER A 201 -29.24 -25.95 5.87
C SER A 201 -29.36 -27.47 5.98
N PHE A 202 -29.74 -27.99 7.14
CA PHE A 202 -30.00 -29.42 7.32
C PHE A 202 -31.34 -29.79 6.67
N THR A 203 -31.26 -30.20 5.40
CA THR A 203 -32.31 -30.98 4.75
C THR A 203 -31.77 -32.40 4.56
N PRO A 204 -32.55 -33.46 4.86
CA PRO A 204 -32.04 -34.84 4.81
C PRO A 204 -31.48 -35.31 3.45
N ASN A 205 -31.66 -34.53 2.39
CA ASN A 205 -31.24 -34.85 1.03
C ASN A 205 -30.02 -34.05 0.52
N SER A 206 -29.42 -33.16 1.30
CA SER A 206 -28.16 -32.51 0.90
C SER A 206 -27.01 -33.48 1.16
N GLY A 207 -26.27 -33.89 0.12
CA GLY A 207 -25.15 -34.84 0.18
C GLY A 207 -23.91 -34.42 0.99
N LEU A 208 -24.09 -33.64 2.07
CA LEU A 208 -23.05 -33.36 3.05
C LEU A 208 -22.90 -34.54 4.02
N SER A 209 -21.65 -34.89 4.32
CA SER A 209 -21.33 -35.85 5.38
C SER A 209 -21.89 -35.37 6.73
N VAL A 210 -22.78 -36.15 7.33
CA VAL A 210 -23.43 -35.88 8.63
C VAL A 210 -22.38 -35.56 9.70
N THR A 211 -21.28 -36.32 9.73
CA THR A 211 -20.19 -36.17 10.70
C THR A 211 -19.41 -34.84 10.55
N ALA A 212 -19.23 -34.34 9.33
CA ALA A 212 -18.58 -33.05 9.08
C ALA A 212 -19.47 -31.87 9.49
N SER A 213 -20.79 -32.02 9.34
CA SER A 213 -21.78 -31.01 9.75
C SER A 213 -21.90 -30.91 11.27
N GLU A 214 -21.88 -32.06 11.96
CA GLU A 214 -21.92 -32.13 13.42
C GLU A 214 -20.65 -31.54 14.03
N ALA A 215 -19.47 -31.89 13.50
CA ALA A 215 -18.20 -31.30 13.96
C ALA A 215 -18.17 -29.77 13.79
N THR A 216 -18.71 -29.26 12.68
CA THR A 216 -18.77 -27.81 12.43
C THR A 216 -19.77 -27.11 13.35
N LYS A 217 -20.91 -27.76 13.65
CA LYS A 217 -21.89 -27.27 14.61
C LYS A 217 -21.29 -27.18 16.03
N TRP A 218 -20.65 -28.25 16.50
CA TRP A 218 -20.00 -28.29 17.81
C TRP A 218 -18.91 -27.22 17.93
N LYS A 219 -18.06 -27.07 16.90
CA LYS A 219 -17.01 -26.05 16.90
C LYS A 219 -17.55 -24.63 17.03
N ASN A 220 -18.62 -24.30 16.30
CA ASN A 220 -19.21 -22.96 16.38
C ASN A 220 -20.01 -22.77 17.69
N LEU A 221 -20.60 -23.83 18.25
CA LEU A 221 -21.30 -23.75 19.54
C LEU A 221 -20.32 -23.43 20.67
N VAL A 222 -19.22 -24.17 20.77
CA VAL A 222 -18.15 -23.91 21.76
C VAL A 222 -17.61 -22.49 21.61
N LEU A 223 -17.36 -22.04 20.38
CA LEU A 223 -16.87 -20.69 20.12
C LEU A 223 -17.88 -19.60 20.55
N VAL A 224 -19.19 -19.83 20.38
CA VAL A 224 -20.24 -18.91 20.84
C VAL A 224 -20.29 -18.87 22.38
N GLU A 225 -20.15 -20.01 23.05
CA GLU A 225 -20.16 -20.09 24.52
C GLU A 225 -18.92 -19.42 25.13
N ASP A 226 -17.74 -19.68 24.57
CA ASP A 226 -16.47 -19.08 25.02
C ASP A 226 -16.51 -17.54 24.85
N LEU A 227 -16.87 -17.06 23.65
CA LEU A 227 -16.93 -15.62 23.37
C LEU A 227 -18.07 -14.92 24.13
N GLY A 228 -19.20 -15.61 24.35
CA GLY A 228 -20.31 -15.11 25.15
C GLY A 228 -19.90 -14.91 26.60
N SER A 229 -19.17 -15.87 27.18
CA SER A 229 -18.63 -15.80 28.54
C SER A 229 -17.61 -14.67 28.70
N ASP A 230 -16.67 -14.54 27.76
CA ASP A 230 -15.68 -13.45 27.75
C ASP A 230 -16.32 -12.05 27.65
N MET A 231 -17.48 -11.97 26.98
CA MET A 231 -18.24 -10.73 26.82
C MET A 231 -19.31 -10.52 27.91
N ASN A 232 -19.40 -11.44 28.89
CA ASN A 232 -20.40 -11.45 29.95
C ASN A 232 -21.85 -11.39 29.43
N ILE A 233 -22.11 -12.13 28.34
CA ILE A 233 -23.44 -12.34 27.76
C ILE A 233 -24.01 -13.62 28.37
N GLU A 234 -25.07 -13.48 29.17
CA GLU A 234 -25.76 -14.62 29.77
C GLU A 234 -26.52 -15.43 28.70
N ALA A 235 -26.79 -16.72 28.96
CA ALA A 235 -27.37 -17.64 27.98
C ALA A 235 -28.78 -17.22 27.51
N ASP A 236 -29.52 -16.52 28.36
CA ASP A 236 -30.82 -15.90 28.12
C ASP A 236 -30.74 -14.55 27.40
N GLU A 237 -29.59 -13.88 27.40
CA GLU A 237 -29.30 -12.65 26.66
C GLU A 237 -28.62 -12.88 25.29
N CYS A 238 -28.53 -14.14 24.85
CA CYS A 238 -27.90 -14.52 23.59
C CYS A 238 -28.46 -13.72 22.40
N TRP A 239 -27.57 -13.17 21.58
CA TRP A 239 -27.98 -12.28 20.49
C TRP A 239 -28.70 -13.06 19.39
N THR A 240 -29.87 -12.56 18.99
CA THR A 240 -30.70 -13.16 17.92
C THR A 240 -30.61 -12.30 16.65
N PRO A 241 -31.07 -12.78 15.47
CA PRO A 241 -31.11 -11.95 14.25
C PRO A 241 -31.93 -10.66 14.40
N LYS A 242 -32.82 -10.61 15.40
CA LYS A 242 -33.66 -9.44 15.70
C LYS A 242 -32.99 -8.48 16.68
N SER A 243 -31.97 -8.91 17.42
CA SER A 243 -31.29 -8.11 18.44
C SER A 243 -30.56 -6.91 17.79
N PRO A 244 -30.69 -5.69 18.33
CA PRO A 244 -30.02 -4.50 17.79
C PRO A 244 -28.50 -4.66 17.71
N LYS A 245 -27.88 -5.23 18.74
CA LYS A 245 -26.43 -5.51 18.77
C LYS A 245 -26.00 -6.48 17.66
N PHE A 246 -26.77 -7.54 17.42
CA PHE A 246 -26.50 -8.47 16.31
C PHE A 246 -26.50 -7.76 14.96
N LYS A 247 -27.54 -6.96 14.68
CA LYS A 247 -27.67 -6.21 13.43
C LYS A 247 -26.53 -5.22 13.22
N GLN A 248 -26.16 -4.49 14.28
CA GLN A 248 -25.04 -3.56 14.25
C GLN A 248 -23.72 -4.26 13.91
N TYR A 249 -23.37 -5.33 14.63
CA TYR A 249 -22.08 -5.99 14.46
C TYR A 249 -22.01 -6.87 13.21
N ILE A 250 -23.13 -7.41 12.69
CA ILE A 250 -23.12 -8.11 11.40
C ILE A 250 -22.96 -7.13 10.23
N GLU A 251 -23.56 -5.95 10.31
CA GLU A 251 -23.39 -4.89 9.31
C GLU A 251 -21.94 -4.37 9.33
N TYR A 252 -21.42 -4.09 10.52
CA TYR A 252 -20.01 -3.72 10.70
C TYR A 252 -19.06 -4.79 10.18
N SER A 253 -19.31 -6.07 10.50
CA SER A 253 -18.56 -7.20 9.97
C SER A 253 -18.53 -7.25 8.45
N ARG A 254 -19.65 -6.99 7.79
CA ARG A 254 -19.73 -6.99 6.32
C ARG A 254 -18.93 -5.84 5.72
N HIS A 255 -18.94 -4.68 6.38
CA HIS A 255 -18.11 -3.55 6.00
C HIS A 255 -16.63 -3.90 6.12
N CYS A 256 -16.20 -4.53 7.22
CA CYS A 256 -14.83 -5.03 7.37
C CYS A 256 -14.47 -6.05 6.29
N ASP A 257 -15.34 -7.02 6.02
CA ASP A 257 -15.10 -8.05 5.00
C ASP A 257 -14.96 -7.43 3.60
N CYS A 258 -15.76 -6.41 3.29
CA CYS A 258 -15.63 -5.64 2.05
C CYS A 258 -14.25 -4.97 1.95
N ILE A 259 -13.84 -4.23 2.99
CA ILE A 259 -12.53 -3.57 3.04
C ILE A 259 -11.40 -4.59 2.85
N CYS A 260 -11.37 -5.67 3.64
CA CYS A 260 -10.33 -6.69 3.53
C CYS A 260 -10.29 -7.35 2.15
N THR A 261 -11.45 -7.51 1.50
CA THR A 261 -11.53 -8.05 0.14
C THR A 261 -10.91 -7.09 -0.88
N VAL A 262 -11.18 -5.79 -0.76
CA VAL A 262 -10.57 -4.76 -1.63
C VAL A 262 -9.06 -4.73 -1.43
N GLU A 263 -8.58 -4.68 -0.19
CA GLU A 263 -7.13 -4.68 0.11
C GLU A 263 -6.43 -5.94 -0.43
N THR A 264 -7.09 -7.09 -0.31
CA THR A 264 -6.57 -8.36 -0.85
C THR A 264 -6.54 -8.33 -2.38
N PHE A 265 -7.59 -7.82 -3.02
CA PHE A 265 -7.65 -7.69 -4.47
C PHE A 265 -6.54 -6.76 -5.00
N GLU A 266 -6.36 -5.59 -4.38
CA GLU A 266 -5.28 -4.67 -4.72
C GLU A 266 -3.90 -5.32 -4.58
N SER A 267 -3.68 -6.04 -3.47
CA SER A 267 -2.42 -6.78 -3.23
C SER A 267 -2.17 -7.84 -4.31
N LEU A 268 -3.20 -8.57 -4.73
CA LEU A 268 -3.11 -9.57 -5.79
C LEU A 268 -2.84 -8.94 -7.16
N VAL A 269 -3.46 -7.80 -7.47
CA VAL A 269 -3.18 -7.06 -8.71
C VAL A 269 -1.71 -6.62 -8.76
N VAL A 270 -1.21 -6.04 -7.66
CA VAL A 270 0.20 -5.63 -7.56
C VAL A 270 1.14 -6.84 -7.67
N GLN A 271 0.81 -7.96 -7.00
CA GLN A 271 1.58 -9.20 -7.13
C GLN A 271 1.58 -9.73 -8.56
N HIS A 272 0.45 -9.68 -9.26
CA HIS A 272 0.39 -10.13 -10.65
C HIS A 272 1.22 -9.24 -11.57
N LEU A 273 1.18 -7.91 -11.39
CA LEU A 273 2.05 -6.98 -12.12
C LEU A 273 3.54 -7.25 -11.85
N LEU A 274 3.90 -7.60 -10.62
CA LEU A 274 5.24 -8.03 -10.22
C LEU A 274 5.69 -9.30 -10.97
N GLU A 275 4.81 -10.30 -11.05
CA GLU A 275 5.07 -11.55 -11.77
C GLU A 275 5.26 -11.31 -13.27
N LEU A 276 4.38 -10.50 -13.88
CA LEU A 276 4.48 -10.12 -15.29
C LEU A 276 5.77 -9.35 -15.61
N ALA A 277 6.18 -8.45 -14.71
CA ALA A 277 7.44 -7.73 -14.85
C ALA A 277 8.65 -8.67 -14.78
N ARG A 278 8.66 -9.62 -13.85
CA ARG A 278 9.73 -10.65 -13.77
C ARG A 278 9.76 -11.57 -14.99
N ALA A 279 8.62 -11.80 -15.64
CA ALA A 279 8.53 -12.60 -16.85
C ALA A 279 8.87 -11.82 -18.14
N ASN A 280 9.30 -10.55 -18.07
CA ASN A 280 9.47 -9.64 -19.21
C ASN A 280 8.19 -9.42 -20.05
N LEU A 281 7.01 -9.64 -19.45
CA LEU A 281 5.69 -9.50 -20.09
C LEU A 281 4.97 -8.20 -19.71
N ALA A 282 5.62 -7.31 -18.97
CA ALA A 282 5.02 -6.05 -18.49
C ALA A 282 4.51 -5.09 -19.60
N SER A 283 4.81 -5.38 -20.87
CA SER A 283 4.43 -4.54 -22.03
C SER A 283 3.56 -5.25 -23.07
N THR A 284 3.12 -6.50 -22.83
CA THR A 284 2.30 -7.26 -23.79
C THR A 284 0.78 -7.09 -23.56
N GLY A 285 0.38 -6.46 -22.46
CA GLY A 285 -1.02 -6.11 -22.18
C GLY A 285 -1.33 -4.67 -22.58
N LYS A 286 -2.45 -4.45 -23.29
CA LYS A 286 -2.96 -3.12 -23.70
C LYS A 286 -3.32 -2.16 -22.55
N TYR A 287 -3.05 -2.51 -21.29
CA TYR A 287 -3.36 -1.70 -20.11
C TYR A 287 -2.08 -1.10 -19.55
N GLN A 288 -1.56 -0.07 -20.21
CA GLN A 288 -0.57 0.83 -19.61
C GLN A 288 -1.27 1.65 -18.53
N SER A 289 -0.80 1.49 -17.28
CA SER A 289 -0.95 2.43 -16.17
C SER A 289 -2.34 3.03 -15.93
N MET A 290 -3.40 2.22 -15.94
CA MET A 290 -4.54 2.55 -15.08
C MET A 290 -4.14 2.19 -13.66
N VAL A 291 -3.63 3.18 -12.92
CA VAL A 291 -3.72 3.17 -11.47
C VAL A 291 -5.21 3.17 -11.18
N VAL A 292 -5.78 1.97 -11.05
CA VAL A 292 -7.17 1.80 -10.64
C VAL A 292 -7.22 2.15 -9.16
N SER A 293 -7.49 3.41 -8.85
CA SER A 293 -8.11 3.76 -7.58
C SER A 293 -9.52 3.17 -7.63
N LEU A 294 -9.70 1.98 -7.06
CA LEU A 294 -11.00 1.40 -6.79
C LEU A 294 -11.50 1.87 -5.42
N ALA A 295 -11.40 3.18 -5.17
CA ALA A 295 -12.26 3.83 -4.20
C ALA A 295 -13.56 4.16 -4.94
N HIS A 296 -14.70 3.76 -4.35
CA HIS A 296 -16.10 3.99 -4.77
C HIS A 296 -16.85 2.80 -5.37
N VAL A 297 -17.10 1.80 -4.53
CA VAL A 297 -18.48 1.28 -4.34
C VAL A 297 -18.70 1.02 -2.85
N ILE A 298 -18.95 2.08 -2.07
CA ILE A 298 -19.91 2.13 -0.95
C ILE A 298 -20.49 3.56 -0.94
#